data_AF-A0A933D421-F1
#
_entry.id   AF-A0A933D421-F1
#
_cell.length_a   1.000
_cell.length_b   1.000
_cell.length_c   1.000
_cell.angle_alpha   90.00
_cell.angle_beta   90.00
_cell.angle_gamma   90.00
#
_symmetry.space_group_name_H-M   'P 1'
#
loop_
_entity.id
_entity.type
_entity.pdbx_description
1 polymer ?
#
loop_
_entity_poly.entity_id
_entity_poly.type
_entity_poly.pdbx_seq_one_letter_code
_entity_poly.pdbx_strand_id
1 'polypeptide(L)'
;MMTQTYIPRANGWRQTLLIFWFVSIFLESEGARSQDIIVEEHPNHYILLVDASGSMLSTKAKANALRNILFDTLSNRLFRLGFGENIPPLDLNRDFITMHTFGIVEKDSSPAYLRLKGYDFQKDFVHTIILRERLVSPQYLTARLYPNRFFELTVLGWAKQLGLSASRPDSLNTTANRTFLIFIHDAETNESSLAEELIMAERWSNSASFEQAKRIVRDIDRDYGFYDAQGERRWAWQLRYHLPNQPSQTIYLEAYEVIAANLLKLQGESRSIRPFADMRVRWVNEKKTNSEGILSYSFEETFLTWINSFHPTEMTVHFNFTRNTTSSVQPFIPSAETPFKYSDTLSCDTREVNIAFQVPLHQLDALLGTRNMQFVVDHSLTLPKPFRCTIEFFLFTLSTATISILLLTTIIYTIYFRFFATHVFLELPGLVKPIRIRRNTVLTQAITIAPQTNLEVFSVLLPPQLIQRLFYRHASLLIKTTNQGLCKWQDEGSDSTVIRLPHNKKRVNALWTNLPSGPTVVALLFRQAHSESQLHVEYPKGTN
;
A
#
# COMPACT_ATOMS: atom_id res chain seq x y z
N MET A 1 -41.06 11.20 -61.23
CA MET A 1 -41.91 11.10 -60.03
C MET A 1 -40.99 10.74 -58.87
N MET A 2 -40.45 11.72 -58.13
CA MET A 2 -41.09 12.40 -56.98
C MET A 2 -41.56 11.38 -55.93
N THR A 3 -40.70 11.01 -54.98
CA THR A 3 -40.49 11.58 -53.62
C THR A 3 -41.41 10.95 -52.58
N GLN A 4 -40.86 10.27 -51.57
CA GLN A 4 -40.84 10.79 -50.19
C GLN A 4 -40.28 9.79 -49.13
N THR A 5 -39.38 10.35 -48.31
CA THR A 5 -39.14 10.15 -46.87
C THR A 5 -38.63 8.81 -46.35
N TYR A 6 -37.31 8.81 -46.14
CA TYR A 6 -36.56 7.94 -45.24
C TYR A 6 -36.44 8.62 -43.86
N ILE A 7 -36.94 8.00 -42.79
CA ILE A 7 -36.56 8.30 -41.39
C ILE A 7 -36.56 6.98 -40.61
N PRO A 8 -35.40 6.48 -40.16
CA PRO A 8 -35.33 5.70 -38.94
C PRO A 8 -34.87 6.60 -37.80
N ARG A 9 -35.68 6.56 -36.73
CA ARG A 9 -35.49 7.19 -35.44
C ARG A 9 -34.12 6.84 -34.83
N ALA A 10 -33.47 7.87 -34.30
CA ALA A 10 -32.35 7.78 -33.39
C ALA A 10 -32.71 6.97 -32.13
N ASN A 11 -32.19 5.76 -32.02
CA ASN A 11 -31.99 5.06 -30.75
C ASN A 11 -30.49 5.09 -30.45
N GLY A 12 -30.03 6.15 -29.79
CA GLY A 12 -28.60 6.37 -29.58
C GLY A 12 -28.31 7.27 -28.38
N TRP A 13 -28.96 7.03 -27.25
CA TRP A 13 -28.72 7.80 -26.01
C TRP A 13 -28.65 6.93 -24.75
N ARG A 14 -28.30 5.63 -24.88
CA ARG A 14 -28.15 4.71 -23.73
C ARG A 14 -26.84 3.93 -23.66
N GLN A 15 -25.89 4.13 -24.58
CA GLN A 15 -24.59 3.43 -24.55
C GLN A 15 -23.37 4.32 -24.28
N THR A 16 -23.53 5.64 -24.22
CA THR A 16 -22.39 6.57 -24.04
C THR A 16 -22.03 6.85 -22.58
N LEU A 17 -22.77 6.30 -21.60
CA LEU A 17 -22.56 6.55 -20.17
C LEU A 17 -21.77 5.45 -19.43
N LEU A 18 -21.42 4.35 -20.11
CA LEU A 18 -20.68 3.22 -19.52
C LEU A 18 -19.22 3.10 -19.98
N ILE A 19 -18.78 3.90 -20.95
CA ILE A 19 -17.41 3.82 -21.50
C ILE A 19 -16.45 4.84 -20.85
N PHE A 20 -16.96 5.82 -20.09
CA PHE A 20 -16.12 6.79 -19.36
C PHE A 20 -15.60 6.30 -17.99
N TRP A 21 -15.90 5.06 -17.61
CA TRP A 21 -15.46 4.48 -16.33
C TRP A 21 -14.17 3.65 -16.40
N PHE A 22 -13.53 3.53 -17.58
CA PHE A 22 -12.42 2.58 -17.76
C PHE A 22 -11.07 3.14 -18.21
N VAL A 23 -10.88 4.47 -18.32
CA VAL A 23 -9.67 5.03 -18.96
C VAL A 23 -8.89 6.03 -18.08
N SER A 24 -8.82 5.85 -16.76
CA SER A 24 -7.95 6.71 -15.92
C SER A 24 -7.20 6.01 -14.80
N ILE A 25 -6.97 4.69 -14.91
CA ILE A 25 -6.08 3.97 -13.98
C ILE A 25 -5.09 3.14 -14.77
N PHE A 26 -4.22 3.82 -15.52
CA PHE A 26 -2.87 3.33 -15.77
C PHE A 26 -1.96 4.31 -15.04
N LEU A 27 -1.93 4.19 -13.71
CA LEU A 27 -0.84 4.74 -12.93
C LEU A 27 0.34 3.80 -13.19
N GLU A 28 1.36 4.32 -13.87
CA GLU A 28 2.72 3.82 -13.76
C GLU A 28 2.97 3.55 -12.28
N SER A 29 3.13 2.27 -11.91
CA SER A 29 3.61 1.94 -10.58
C SER A 29 5.06 2.43 -10.52
N GLU A 30 5.26 3.64 -10.03
CA GLU A 30 6.57 4.14 -9.64
C GLU A 30 7.25 3.05 -8.81
N GLY A 31 8.41 2.59 -9.27
CA GLY A 31 9.12 1.48 -8.66
C GLY A 31 9.49 1.79 -7.20
N ALA A 32 9.74 0.74 -6.43
CA ALA A 32 10.40 0.88 -5.13
C ALA A 32 11.68 1.73 -5.29
N ARG A 33 11.85 2.75 -4.44
CA ARG A 33 12.99 3.69 -4.53
C ARG A 33 14.29 3.06 -4.02
N SER A 34 14.17 2.16 -3.05
CA SER A 34 15.27 1.43 -2.43
C SER A 34 14.76 0.09 -1.93
N GLN A 35 15.57 -0.95 -2.14
CA GLN A 35 15.36 -2.29 -1.63
C GLN A 35 16.71 -2.80 -1.12
N ASP A 36 16.81 -3.02 0.17
CA ASP A 36 18.06 -3.47 0.78
C ASP A 36 17.81 -4.52 1.85
N ILE A 37 18.76 -5.45 1.98
CA ILE A 37 18.87 -6.32 3.14
C ILE A 37 19.92 -5.72 4.06
N ILE A 38 19.46 -5.30 5.23
CA ILE A 38 20.30 -4.73 6.28
C ILE A 38 20.62 -5.86 7.26
N VAL A 39 21.90 -6.17 7.43
CA VAL A 39 22.33 -7.12 8.46
C VAL A 39 22.41 -6.38 9.79
N GLU A 40 21.82 -6.94 10.86
CA GLU A 40 21.96 -6.37 12.20
C GLU A 40 23.43 -6.34 12.63
N GLU A 41 23.87 -5.25 13.27
CA GLU A 41 25.28 -5.02 13.59
C GLU A 41 25.87 -6.03 14.59
N HIS A 42 25.05 -6.58 15.50
CA HIS A 42 25.46 -7.48 16.56
C HIS A 42 24.37 -8.51 16.85
N PRO A 43 24.71 -9.71 17.34
CA PRO A 43 26.05 -10.18 17.71
C PRO A 43 26.90 -10.61 16.50
N ASN A 44 28.19 -10.33 16.52
CA ASN A 44 29.16 -10.81 15.54
C ASN A 44 29.96 -12.01 16.07
N HIS A 45 30.62 -12.75 15.19
CA HIS A 45 31.54 -13.83 15.55
C HIS A 45 32.92 -13.60 14.95
N TYR A 46 33.93 -13.45 15.81
CA TYR A 46 35.32 -13.29 15.42
C TYR A 46 36.06 -14.62 15.55
N ILE A 47 36.66 -15.09 14.47
CA ILE A 47 37.50 -16.29 14.43
C ILE A 47 38.95 -15.82 14.27
N LEU A 48 39.73 -15.92 15.34
CA LEU A 48 41.17 -15.71 15.33
C LEU A 48 41.85 -17.02 14.94
N LEU A 49 42.60 -17.02 13.84
CA LEU A 49 43.34 -18.18 13.36
C LEU A 49 44.83 -17.81 13.29
N VAL A 50 45.60 -18.38 14.22
CA VAL A 50 47.03 -18.06 14.40
C VAL A 50 47.89 -19.23 13.93
N ASP A 51 48.83 -18.95 13.02
CA ASP A 51 49.82 -19.92 12.60
C ASP A 51 50.77 -20.25 13.76
N ALA A 52 50.82 -21.52 14.14
CA ALA A 52 51.70 -22.05 15.16
C ALA A 52 52.77 -22.97 14.57
N SER A 53 53.04 -22.87 13.27
CA SER A 53 54.13 -23.61 12.62
C SER A 53 55.51 -23.13 13.09
N GLY A 54 56.51 -23.99 12.92
CA GLY A 54 57.90 -23.72 13.30
C GLY A 54 58.52 -22.59 12.47
N SER A 55 58.07 -22.36 11.24
CA SER A 55 58.51 -21.25 10.38
C SER A 55 58.27 -19.90 11.05
N MET A 56 57.14 -19.75 11.74
CA MET A 56 56.76 -18.56 12.51
C MET A 56 57.72 -18.24 13.66
N LEU A 57 58.49 -19.22 14.13
CA LEU A 57 59.49 -19.07 15.19
C LEU A 57 60.93 -19.38 14.76
N SER A 58 61.17 -19.61 13.46
CA SER A 58 62.48 -20.05 12.95
C SER A 58 63.64 -19.13 13.33
N THR A 59 63.37 -17.85 13.62
CA THR A 59 64.34 -16.89 14.15
C THR A 59 63.78 -16.14 15.37
N LYS A 60 64.67 -15.69 16.26
CA LYS A 60 64.30 -14.80 17.37
C LYS A 60 63.64 -13.50 16.89
N ALA A 61 64.03 -13.01 15.72
CA ALA A 61 63.43 -11.83 15.10
C ALA A 61 61.96 -12.10 14.71
N LYS A 62 61.67 -13.24 14.07
CA LYS A 62 60.30 -13.68 13.75
C LYS A 62 59.45 -13.87 15.01
N ALA A 63 59.98 -14.55 16.01
CA ALA A 63 59.28 -14.76 17.28
C ALA A 63 58.91 -13.42 17.96
N ASN A 64 59.82 -12.45 17.97
CA ASN A 64 59.56 -11.12 18.51
C ASN A 64 58.56 -10.33 17.65
N ALA A 65 58.67 -10.40 16.32
CA ALA A 65 57.74 -9.77 15.39
C ALA A 65 56.31 -10.31 15.59
N LEU A 66 56.16 -11.63 15.68
CA LEU A 66 54.88 -12.29 15.97
C LEU A 66 54.29 -11.80 17.29
N ARG A 67 55.10 -11.74 18.36
CA ARG A 67 54.65 -11.19 19.66
C ARG A 67 54.14 -9.77 19.52
N ASN A 68 54.89 -8.88 18.88
CA ASN A 68 54.46 -7.49 18.70
C ASN A 68 53.16 -7.39 17.88
N ILE A 69 53.01 -8.21 16.83
CA ILE A 69 51.78 -8.26 16.04
C ILE A 69 50.60 -8.71 16.90
N LEU A 70 50.74 -9.77 17.69
CA LEU A 70 49.66 -10.31 18.52
C LEU A 70 49.29 -9.38 19.69
N PHE A 71 50.29 -8.90 20.44
CA PHE A 71 50.07 -8.13 21.66
C PHE A 71 49.74 -6.66 21.40
N ASP A 72 50.37 -6.04 20.40
CA ASP A 72 50.16 -4.61 20.15
C ASP A 72 49.15 -4.41 19.02
N THR A 73 49.41 -4.98 17.85
CA THR A 73 48.63 -4.66 16.65
C THR A 73 47.25 -5.31 16.67
N LEU A 74 47.21 -6.64 16.81
CA LEU A 74 45.98 -7.43 16.82
C LEU A 74 45.09 -7.01 17.98
N SER A 75 45.63 -6.91 19.20
CA SER A 75 44.84 -6.50 20.37
C SER A 75 44.25 -5.10 20.19
N ASN A 76 45.03 -4.12 19.72
CA ASN A 76 44.52 -2.77 19.49
C ASN A 76 43.44 -2.74 18.38
N ARG A 77 43.62 -3.50 17.30
CA ARG A 77 42.64 -3.62 16.22
C ARG A 77 41.36 -4.30 16.70
N LEU A 78 41.48 -5.46 17.33
CA LEU A 78 40.36 -6.25 17.78
C LEU A 78 39.49 -5.51 18.79
N PHE A 79 40.08 -4.78 19.75
CA PHE A 79 39.30 -4.16 20.83
C PHE A 79 38.99 -2.67 20.66
N ARG A 80 39.65 -1.96 19.74
CA ARG A 80 39.50 -0.49 19.64
C ARG A 80 39.26 0.02 18.23
N LEU A 81 40.03 -0.43 17.26
CA LEU A 81 40.06 0.20 15.94
C LEU A 81 39.20 -0.52 14.89
N GLY A 82 38.94 -1.82 15.04
CA GLY A 82 38.45 -2.66 13.94
C GLY A 82 39.47 -2.86 12.83
N PHE A 83 39.06 -3.57 11.78
CA PHE A 83 39.88 -3.90 10.61
C PHE A 83 39.27 -3.29 9.34
N GLY A 84 39.80 -2.15 8.91
CA GLY A 84 39.25 -1.40 7.77
C GLY A 84 37.93 -0.72 8.10
N GLU A 85 37.09 -0.49 7.10
CA GLU A 85 35.78 0.18 7.25
C GLU A 85 34.66 -0.79 7.64
N ASN A 86 34.81 -2.08 7.32
CA ASN A 86 33.69 -3.03 7.39
C ASN A 86 33.72 -4.00 8.56
N ILE A 87 34.89 -4.27 9.14
CA ILE A 87 35.02 -5.16 10.29
C ILE A 87 35.15 -4.27 11.54
N PRO A 88 34.09 -4.13 12.34
CA PRO A 88 34.14 -3.30 13.54
C PRO A 88 35.09 -3.88 14.59
N PRO A 89 35.42 -3.13 15.66
CA PRO A 89 36.00 -3.72 16.86
C PRO A 89 35.01 -4.71 17.52
N LEU A 90 35.55 -5.70 18.20
CA LEU A 90 34.82 -6.69 18.98
C LEU A 90 34.08 -6.03 20.15
N ASP A 91 32.76 -6.16 20.20
CA ASP A 91 31.97 -5.81 21.38
C ASP A 91 31.90 -6.99 22.35
N LEU A 92 32.68 -6.91 23.43
CA LEU A 92 32.81 -7.95 24.45
C LEU A 92 31.48 -8.38 25.07
N ASN A 93 30.47 -7.51 25.09
CA ASN A 93 29.18 -7.79 25.72
C ASN A 93 28.22 -8.56 24.81
N ARG A 94 28.44 -8.51 23.50
CA ARG A 94 27.49 -9.00 22.49
C ARG A 94 28.10 -10.07 21.59
N ASP A 95 29.35 -9.88 21.21
CA ASP A 95 30.02 -10.67 20.20
C ASP A 95 30.64 -11.94 20.76
N PHE A 96 30.83 -12.91 19.87
CA PHE A 96 31.52 -14.16 20.13
C PHE A 96 32.94 -14.10 19.64
N ILE A 97 33.82 -14.79 20.36
CA ILE A 97 35.18 -15.05 19.91
C ILE A 97 35.49 -16.54 19.88
N THR A 98 36.11 -16.97 18.79
CA THR A 98 36.77 -18.25 18.65
C THR A 98 38.24 -17.99 18.40
N MET A 99 39.10 -18.74 19.07
CA MET A 99 40.53 -18.69 18.85
C MET A 99 41.05 -20.09 18.56
N HIS A 100 41.72 -20.20 17.42
CA HIS A 100 42.39 -21.39 16.95
C HIS A 100 43.86 -21.10 16.72
N THR A 101 44.70 -22.09 17.00
CA THR A 101 46.04 -22.20 16.42
C THR A 101 46.04 -23.34 15.43
N PHE A 102 46.83 -23.25 14.36
CA PHE A 102 46.93 -24.36 13.39
C PHE A 102 48.37 -24.77 13.14
N GLY A 103 48.51 -26.04 12.75
CA GLY A 103 49.77 -26.72 12.56
C GLY A 103 49.60 -28.20 12.88
N ILE A 104 50.46 -29.04 12.32
CA ILE A 104 50.41 -30.48 12.46
C ILE A 104 51.80 -31.03 12.73
N VAL A 105 51.84 -32.14 13.48
CA VAL A 105 53.08 -32.78 13.92
C VAL A 105 53.86 -31.94 14.94
N GLU A 106 53.78 -32.35 16.19
CA GLU A 106 54.65 -31.86 17.27
C GLU A 106 56.02 -32.58 17.21
N LYS A 107 57.07 -31.95 17.78
CA LYS A 107 58.43 -32.50 18.01
C LYS A 107 59.34 -32.59 16.77
N ASP A 108 60.61 -32.92 17.01
CA ASP A 108 61.78 -32.98 16.11
C ASP A 108 61.48 -33.18 14.59
N SER A 109 62.07 -32.30 13.77
CA SER A 109 61.79 -32.12 12.34
C SER A 109 62.29 -33.27 11.45
N SER A 110 63.30 -34.01 11.90
CA SER A 110 64.05 -34.94 11.04
C SER A 110 63.26 -36.14 10.47
N PRO A 111 62.08 -36.53 11.00
CA PRO A 111 61.12 -37.37 10.28
C PRO A 111 59.66 -36.85 10.30
N ALA A 112 59.42 -35.54 10.34
CA ALA A 112 58.06 -34.99 10.52
C ALA A 112 57.04 -35.51 9.49
N TYR A 113 57.41 -35.58 8.21
CA TYR A 113 56.54 -36.09 7.14
C TYR A 113 56.14 -37.56 7.32
N LEU A 114 57.03 -38.41 7.84
CA LEU A 114 56.73 -39.83 8.06
C LEU A 114 55.65 -40.03 9.12
N ARG A 115 55.48 -39.05 10.02
CA ARG A 115 54.47 -39.09 11.08
C ARG A 115 53.09 -38.64 10.63
N LEU A 116 52.95 -37.94 9.50
CA LEU A 116 51.66 -37.45 8.98
C LEU A 116 50.61 -38.56 8.82
N LYS A 117 51.02 -39.80 8.53
CA LYS A 117 50.11 -40.96 8.45
C LYS A 117 49.34 -41.26 9.74
N GLY A 118 49.88 -40.84 10.88
CA GLY A 118 49.27 -41.06 12.19
C GLY A 118 48.29 -39.97 12.62
N TYR A 119 48.18 -38.87 11.87
CA TYR A 119 47.34 -37.74 12.23
C TYR A 119 46.04 -37.71 11.43
N ASP A 120 44.98 -37.24 12.09
CA ASP A 120 43.70 -36.90 11.47
C ASP A 120 43.65 -35.39 11.23
N PHE A 121 43.80 -34.95 9.99
CA PHE A 121 43.76 -33.53 9.61
C PHE A 121 42.51 -32.79 10.09
N GLN A 122 41.37 -33.46 10.28
CA GLN A 122 40.20 -32.75 10.80
C GLN A 122 40.36 -32.42 12.29
N LYS A 123 40.99 -33.31 13.07
CA LYS A 123 41.07 -33.21 14.53
C LYS A 123 42.36 -32.61 15.04
N ASP A 124 43.46 -32.89 14.35
CA ASP A 124 44.82 -32.63 14.83
C ASP A 124 45.48 -31.44 14.13
N PHE A 125 44.83 -30.85 13.12
CA PHE A 125 45.36 -29.70 12.38
C PHE A 125 44.98 -28.36 13.02
N VAL A 126 43.73 -28.23 13.46
CA VAL A 126 43.22 -27.03 14.13
C VAL A 126 43.09 -27.31 15.61
N HIS A 127 43.76 -26.48 16.42
CA HIS A 127 43.80 -26.60 17.87
C HIS A 127 42.99 -25.46 18.48
N THR A 128 41.78 -25.79 18.92
CA THR A 128 40.85 -24.82 19.52
C THR A 128 41.30 -24.43 20.93
N ILE A 129 41.47 -23.12 21.16
CA ILE A 129 41.81 -22.55 22.47
C ILE A 129 40.57 -21.95 23.13
N ILE A 130 39.74 -21.26 22.34
CA ILE A 130 38.47 -20.64 22.76
C ILE A 130 37.44 -20.97 21.67
N LEU A 131 36.25 -21.43 22.04
CA LEU A 131 35.19 -21.74 21.06
C LEU A 131 33.93 -20.93 21.36
N ARG A 132 33.64 -19.96 20.49
CA ARG A 132 32.40 -19.14 20.51
C ARG A 132 32.02 -18.68 21.93
N GLU A 133 32.98 -18.15 22.66
CA GLU A 133 32.74 -17.59 23.99
C GLU A 133 32.30 -16.12 23.89
N ARG A 134 31.43 -15.69 24.80
CA ARG A 134 31.05 -14.28 25.02
C ARG A 134 31.68 -13.78 26.30
N LEU A 135 31.70 -12.45 26.50
CA LEU A 135 32.18 -11.81 27.73
C LEU A 135 33.65 -12.15 28.05
N VAL A 136 34.43 -12.45 27.01
CA VAL A 136 35.84 -12.79 27.14
C VAL A 136 36.63 -11.51 27.46
N SER A 137 37.27 -11.45 28.63
CA SER A 137 38.02 -10.25 29.01
C SER A 137 39.24 -10.04 28.09
N PRO A 138 39.65 -8.79 27.80
CA PRO A 138 40.84 -8.54 27.00
C PRO A 138 42.07 -9.20 27.58
N GLN A 139 42.24 -9.18 28.92
CA GLN A 139 43.37 -9.82 29.59
C GLN A 139 43.36 -11.34 29.38
N TYR A 140 42.19 -11.99 29.44
CA TYR A 140 42.06 -13.42 29.23
C TYR A 140 42.44 -13.83 27.80
N LEU A 141 41.96 -13.07 26.81
CA LEU A 141 42.28 -13.31 25.40
C LEU A 141 43.76 -13.05 25.12
N THR A 142 44.27 -11.88 25.52
CA THR A 142 45.65 -11.48 25.29
C THR A 142 46.63 -12.49 25.90
N ALA A 143 46.35 -13.02 27.09
CA ALA A 143 47.17 -14.07 27.72
C ALA A 143 47.23 -15.39 26.92
N ARG A 144 46.31 -15.60 25.96
CA ARG A 144 46.22 -16.81 25.13
C ARG A 144 46.58 -16.59 23.67
N LEU A 145 46.73 -15.33 23.21
CA LEU A 145 47.01 -15.01 21.81
C LEU A 145 48.28 -15.67 21.27
N TYR A 146 49.31 -15.78 22.11
CA TYR A 146 50.56 -16.43 21.74
C TYR A 146 50.42 -17.96 21.84
N PRO A 147 50.71 -18.73 20.78
CA PRO A 147 50.60 -20.19 20.82
C PRO A 147 51.48 -20.79 21.93
N ASN A 148 50.91 -21.69 22.71
CA ASN A 148 51.64 -22.44 23.74
C ASN A 148 52.31 -23.71 23.18
N ARG A 149 51.96 -24.09 21.95
CA ARG A 149 52.47 -25.24 21.21
C ARG A 149 52.86 -24.80 19.82
N PHE A 150 53.92 -25.40 19.29
CA PHE A 150 54.40 -25.15 17.94
C PHE A 150 54.56 -26.47 17.18
N PHE A 151 54.37 -26.42 15.88
CA PHE A 151 54.25 -27.58 15.00
C PHE A 151 55.28 -27.52 13.88
N GLU A 152 55.87 -28.65 13.51
CA GLU A 152 56.91 -28.67 12.47
C GLU A 152 56.33 -28.57 11.06
N LEU A 153 55.09 -29.04 10.86
CA LEU A 153 54.43 -29.03 9.56
C LEU A 153 53.13 -28.24 9.62
N THR A 154 52.71 -27.76 8.47
CA THR A 154 51.38 -27.18 8.27
C THR A 154 50.86 -27.54 6.88
N VAL A 155 49.64 -27.13 6.55
CA VAL A 155 49.10 -27.17 5.18
C VAL A 155 48.41 -25.83 5.03
N LEU A 156 49.19 -24.80 4.76
CA LEU A 156 48.75 -23.40 4.86
C LEU A 156 47.51 -23.15 3.98
N GLY A 157 47.47 -23.79 2.80
CA GLY A 157 46.36 -23.70 1.85
C GLY A 157 45.00 -24.20 2.38
N TRP A 158 44.97 -24.98 3.46
CA TRP A 158 43.75 -25.49 4.08
C TRP A 158 43.35 -24.75 5.36
N ALA A 159 44.22 -23.87 5.87
CA ALA A 159 44.08 -23.33 7.22
C ALA A 159 42.76 -22.57 7.42
N LYS A 160 42.40 -21.68 6.49
CA LYS A 160 41.17 -20.87 6.60
C LYS A 160 39.92 -21.73 6.61
N GLN A 161 39.83 -22.71 5.71
CA GLN A 161 38.67 -23.58 5.56
C GLN A 161 38.54 -24.53 6.75
N LEU A 162 39.62 -25.22 7.14
CA LEU A 162 39.58 -26.10 8.30
C LEU A 162 39.34 -25.31 9.60
N GLY A 163 39.91 -24.12 9.74
CA GLY A 163 39.67 -23.21 10.87
C GLY A 163 38.21 -22.75 10.95
N LEU A 164 37.58 -22.44 9.81
CA LEU A 164 36.14 -22.14 9.75
C LEU A 164 35.29 -23.38 10.12
N SER A 165 35.64 -24.55 9.61
CA SER A 165 34.95 -25.81 9.94
C SER A 165 35.00 -26.13 11.43
N ALA A 166 36.17 -25.95 12.06
CA ALA A 166 36.37 -26.14 13.50
C ALA A 166 35.67 -25.07 14.37
N SER A 167 35.21 -23.96 13.76
CA SER A 167 34.49 -22.88 14.43
C SER A 167 32.96 -23.07 14.44
N ARG A 168 32.48 -24.25 14.02
CA ARG A 168 31.07 -24.60 13.97
C ARG A 168 30.39 -24.38 15.34
N PRO A 169 29.15 -23.86 15.39
CA PRO A 169 28.43 -23.73 16.64
C PRO A 169 27.97 -25.08 17.19
N ASP A 170 27.92 -25.20 18.52
CA ASP A 170 27.35 -26.36 19.22
C ASP A 170 25.84 -26.49 18.97
N SER A 171 25.16 -25.37 18.73
CA SER A 171 23.74 -25.29 18.41
C SER A 171 23.51 -24.36 17.23
N LEU A 172 22.70 -24.80 16.26
CA LEU A 172 22.30 -23.99 15.11
C LEU A 172 21.59 -22.69 15.51
N ASN A 173 20.99 -22.65 16.70
CA ASN A 173 20.29 -21.48 17.24
C ASN A 173 21.24 -20.39 17.77
N THR A 174 22.57 -20.60 17.69
CA THR A 174 23.54 -19.57 18.09
C THR A 174 23.49 -18.42 17.10
N THR A 175 22.92 -17.28 17.50
CA THR A 175 22.79 -16.10 16.65
C THR A 175 24.14 -15.41 16.48
N ALA A 176 24.65 -15.29 15.26
CA ALA A 176 25.80 -14.47 14.87
C ALA A 176 25.52 -13.86 13.50
N ASN A 177 25.24 -12.56 13.47
CA ASN A 177 24.77 -11.84 12.29
C ASN A 177 25.86 -11.69 11.23
N ARG A 178 27.11 -11.45 11.66
CA ARG A 178 28.29 -11.44 10.79
C ARG A 178 29.40 -12.31 11.39
N THR A 179 30.23 -12.87 10.52
CA THR A 179 31.36 -13.71 10.90
C THR A 179 32.62 -13.16 10.27
N PHE A 180 33.65 -12.94 11.08
CA PHE A 180 34.93 -12.40 10.63
C PHE A 180 36.03 -13.41 10.90
N LEU A 181 36.91 -13.63 9.94
CA LEU A 181 38.11 -14.45 10.10
C LEU A 181 39.35 -13.56 10.08
N ILE A 182 40.12 -13.59 11.16
CA ILE A 182 41.39 -12.90 11.30
C ILE A 182 42.50 -13.93 11.25
N PHE A 183 43.34 -13.85 10.23
CA PHE A 183 44.36 -14.84 9.89
C PHE A 183 45.77 -14.27 10.08
N ILE A 184 46.59 -14.94 10.88
CA ILE A 184 48.00 -14.58 11.09
C ILE A 184 48.87 -15.71 10.59
N HIS A 185 49.79 -15.43 9.65
CA HIS A 185 50.70 -16.42 9.04
C HIS A 185 51.95 -15.75 8.48
N ASP A 186 53.00 -16.50 8.13
CA ASP A 186 54.20 -15.97 7.45
C ASP A 186 54.27 -16.31 5.96
N ALA A 187 53.27 -17.02 5.45
CA ALA A 187 53.18 -17.46 4.05
C ALA A 187 54.32 -18.40 3.62
N GLU A 188 55.08 -18.96 4.58
CA GLU A 188 56.06 -19.99 4.28
C GLU A 188 55.36 -21.34 4.18
N THR A 189 55.45 -21.95 3.00
CA THR A 189 54.95 -23.30 2.75
C THR A 189 56.04 -24.33 3.07
N ASN A 190 55.68 -25.55 3.47
CA ASN A 190 56.71 -26.59 3.71
C ASN A 190 57.44 -27.00 2.42
N GLU A 191 56.82 -26.75 1.25
CA GLU A 191 57.38 -27.00 -0.08
C GLU A 191 57.57 -25.68 -0.84
N SER A 192 57.95 -25.71 -2.13
CA SER A 192 58.17 -24.47 -2.88
C SER A 192 56.87 -23.73 -3.27
N SER A 193 55.71 -24.37 -3.09
CA SER A 193 54.40 -23.77 -3.32
C SER A 193 53.29 -24.44 -2.51
N LEU A 194 52.13 -23.77 -2.41
CA LEU A 194 50.90 -24.35 -1.84
C LEU A 194 50.45 -25.63 -2.58
N ALA A 195 50.65 -25.69 -3.90
CA ALA A 195 50.28 -26.87 -4.68
C ALA A 195 51.16 -28.08 -4.33
N GLU A 196 52.47 -27.85 -4.16
CA GLU A 196 53.40 -28.90 -3.74
C GLU A 196 53.16 -29.34 -2.29
N GLU A 197 52.80 -28.42 -1.41
CA GLU A 197 52.40 -28.73 -0.02
C GLU A 197 51.20 -29.68 0.02
N LEU A 198 50.24 -29.54 -0.90
CA LEU A 198 49.11 -30.46 -1.03
C LEU A 198 49.52 -31.83 -1.56
N ILE A 199 50.42 -31.89 -2.55
CA ILE A 199 50.96 -33.16 -3.07
C ILE A 199 51.73 -33.90 -1.96
N MET A 200 52.51 -33.15 -1.17
CA MET A 200 53.20 -33.68 0.00
C MET A 200 52.20 -34.25 1.01
N ALA A 201 51.15 -33.48 1.35
CA ALA A 201 50.13 -33.93 2.28
C ALA A 201 49.43 -35.20 1.78
N GLU A 202 49.08 -35.27 0.49
CA GLU A 202 48.47 -36.46 -0.13
C GLU A 202 49.39 -37.69 -0.04
N ARG A 203 50.68 -37.51 -0.34
CA ARG A 203 51.66 -38.59 -0.37
C ARG A 203 51.96 -39.18 1.01
N TRP A 204 52.04 -38.34 2.02
CA TRP A 204 52.59 -38.72 3.32
C TRP A 204 51.56 -38.88 4.44
N SER A 205 50.32 -38.46 4.24
CA SER A 205 49.26 -38.62 5.24
C SER A 205 48.47 -39.92 5.09
N ASN A 206 47.50 -40.12 5.99
CA ASN A 206 46.49 -41.16 5.84
C ASN A 206 45.50 -40.77 4.73
N SER A 207 45.36 -41.61 3.70
CA SER A 207 44.49 -41.30 2.55
C SER A 207 43.03 -41.02 2.93
N ALA A 208 42.48 -41.68 3.96
CA ALA A 208 41.12 -41.41 4.41
C ALA A 208 41.00 -40.03 5.07
N SER A 209 41.97 -39.65 5.91
CA SER A 209 42.00 -38.33 6.54
C SER A 209 42.24 -37.21 5.53
N PHE A 210 43.16 -37.40 4.57
CA PHE A 210 43.40 -36.47 3.47
C PHE A 210 42.13 -36.21 2.65
N GLU A 211 41.46 -37.28 2.19
CA GLU A 211 40.23 -37.17 1.40
C GLU A 211 39.07 -36.57 2.19
N GLN A 212 39.06 -36.71 3.51
CA GLN A 212 38.09 -36.05 4.38
C GLN A 212 38.36 -34.55 4.50
N ALA A 213 39.61 -34.14 4.78
CA ALA A 213 39.99 -32.73 4.83
C ALA A 213 39.76 -32.02 3.49
N LYS A 214 40.17 -32.66 2.39
CA LYS A 214 39.94 -32.17 1.02
C LYS A 214 38.45 -31.97 0.70
N ARG A 215 37.58 -32.87 1.18
CA ARG A 215 36.12 -32.71 1.05
C ARG A 215 35.61 -31.50 1.83
N ILE A 216 36.04 -31.32 3.09
CA ILE A 216 35.68 -30.16 3.92
C ILE A 216 36.11 -28.87 3.23
N VAL A 217 37.36 -28.79 2.77
CA VAL A 217 37.91 -27.61 2.09
C VAL A 217 37.09 -27.29 0.84
N ARG A 218 36.82 -28.29 0.00
CA ARG A 218 36.02 -28.12 -1.23
C ARG A 218 34.59 -27.67 -0.93
N ASP A 219 33.94 -28.26 0.09
CA ASP A 219 32.58 -27.87 0.46
C ASP A 219 32.56 -26.43 1.00
N ILE A 220 33.60 -26.02 1.75
CA ILE A 220 33.72 -24.63 2.21
C ILE A 220 33.96 -23.66 1.05
N ASP A 221 34.85 -23.97 0.11
CA ASP A 221 35.12 -23.11 -1.05
C ASP A 221 33.90 -22.97 -1.99
N ARG A 222 33.03 -23.99 -2.00
CA ARG A 222 31.77 -23.99 -2.74
C ARG A 222 30.72 -23.12 -2.03
N ASP A 223 30.54 -23.36 -0.74
CA ASP A 223 29.38 -22.86 0.00
C ASP A 223 29.64 -21.53 0.72
N TYR A 224 30.91 -21.13 0.87
CA TYR A 224 31.33 -19.92 1.58
C TYR A 224 32.42 -19.18 0.80
N GLY A 225 32.63 -17.92 1.14
CA GLY A 225 33.78 -17.16 0.67
C GLY A 225 34.29 -16.19 1.72
N PHE A 226 35.52 -15.76 1.49
CA PHE A 226 36.24 -14.79 2.31
C PHE A 226 36.29 -13.47 1.53
N TYR A 227 35.54 -12.49 1.98
CA TYR A 227 35.25 -11.27 1.25
C TYR A 227 35.81 -10.03 1.92
N ASP A 228 36.00 -9.00 1.09
CA ASP A 228 36.34 -7.66 1.52
C ASP A 228 35.11 -6.79 1.78
N ALA A 229 35.36 -5.50 1.99
CA ALA A 229 34.32 -4.52 2.23
C ALA A 229 33.37 -4.27 1.04
N GLN A 230 33.81 -4.62 -0.16
CA GLN A 230 33.08 -4.41 -1.42
C GLN A 230 32.41 -5.70 -1.92
N GLY A 231 32.54 -6.81 -1.19
CA GLY A 231 32.01 -8.12 -1.60
C GLY A 231 32.89 -8.87 -2.60
N GLU A 232 34.14 -8.47 -2.77
CA GLU A 232 35.13 -9.14 -3.61
C GLU A 232 35.89 -10.21 -2.81
N ARG A 233 36.28 -11.31 -3.47
CA ARG A 233 37.02 -12.43 -2.84
C ARG A 233 38.48 -12.08 -2.55
N ARG A 234 38.72 -11.17 -1.61
CA ARG A 234 40.03 -10.74 -1.12
C ARG A 234 39.94 -10.31 0.35
N TRP A 235 41.07 -9.91 0.93
CA TRP A 235 41.10 -9.41 2.31
C TRP A 235 40.33 -8.10 2.46
N ALA A 236 39.50 -8.00 3.51
CA ALA A 236 38.89 -6.73 3.92
C ALA A 236 39.94 -5.77 4.48
N TRP A 237 41.00 -6.32 5.09
CA TRP A 237 42.13 -5.57 5.61
C TRP A 237 43.37 -6.46 5.67
N GLN A 238 44.54 -5.90 5.42
CA GLN A 238 45.82 -6.62 5.50
C GLN A 238 46.91 -5.71 6.06
N LEU A 239 47.74 -6.28 6.93
CA LEU A 239 49.03 -5.75 7.31
C LEU A 239 50.13 -6.73 6.89
N ARG A 240 51.19 -6.18 6.30
CA ARG A 240 52.43 -6.90 5.98
C ARG A 240 53.54 -6.36 6.87
N TYR A 241 54.01 -7.18 7.79
CA TYR A 241 55.11 -6.82 8.67
C TYR A 241 56.40 -7.45 8.16
N HIS A 242 57.25 -6.64 7.55
CA HIS A 242 58.58 -7.07 7.10
C HIS A 242 59.54 -7.12 8.27
N LEU A 243 60.31 -8.20 8.38
CA LEU A 243 61.32 -8.32 9.41
C LEU A 243 62.49 -7.35 9.17
N PRO A 244 62.96 -6.64 10.22
CA PRO A 244 64.15 -5.81 10.11
C PRO A 244 65.33 -6.64 9.59
N ASN A 245 65.96 -6.18 8.50
CA ASN A 245 67.09 -6.82 7.84
C ASN A 245 66.81 -8.14 7.09
N GLN A 246 65.55 -8.60 7.03
CA GLN A 246 65.14 -9.78 6.27
C GLN A 246 63.79 -9.53 5.58
N PRO A 247 63.72 -8.62 4.59
CA PRO A 247 62.47 -8.20 3.98
C PRO A 247 61.74 -9.32 3.23
N SER A 248 62.46 -10.39 2.82
CA SER A 248 61.88 -11.61 2.26
C SER A 248 61.04 -12.39 3.27
N GLN A 249 61.28 -12.21 4.57
CA GLN A 249 60.47 -12.78 5.63
C GLN A 249 59.42 -11.75 6.06
N THR A 250 58.15 -12.13 5.95
CA THR A 250 57.02 -11.26 6.24
C THR A 250 56.00 -12.01 7.08
N ILE A 251 55.48 -11.37 8.12
CA ILE A 251 54.30 -11.87 8.82
C ILE A 251 53.08 -11.07 8.34
N TYR A 252 52.05 -11.79 7.95
CA TYR A 252 50.78 -11.26 7.48
C TYR A 252 49.75 -11.31 8.61
N LEU A 253 48.99 -10.23 8.74
CA LEU A 253 47.75 -10.19 9.52
C LEU A 253 46.65 -9.76 8.56
N GLU A 254 45.75 -10.68 8.26
CA GLU A 254 44.68 -10.50 7.29
C GLU A 254 43.33 -10.63 7.98
N ALA A 255 42.35 -9.86 7.54
CA ALA A 255 40.99 -9.96 8.04
C ALA A 255 40.01 -10.09 6.87
N TYR A 256 39.00 -10.95 7.04
CA TYR A 256 38.00 -11.29 6.05
C TYR A 256 36.62 -11.30 6.67
N GLU A 257 35.60 -10.94 5.90
CA GLU A 257 34.22 -11.29 6.22
C GLU A 257 33.86 -12.64 5.59
N VAL A 258 33.29 -13.54 6.38
CA VAL A 258 32.88 -14.88 5.91
C VAL A 258 31.40 -14.85 5.57
N ILE A 259 31.10 -15.03 4.29
CA ILE A 259 29.72 -14.98 3.77
C ILE A 259 29.39 -16.28 3.06
N ALA A 260 28.23 -16.87 3.40
CA ALA A 260 27.69 -18.01 2.68
C ALA A 260 27.33 -17.60 1.23
N ALA A 261 27.72 -18.41 0.25
CA ALA A 261 27.46 -18.17 -1.17
C ALA A 261 25.94 -18.07 -1.45
N ASN A 262 25.13 -18.86 -0.76
CA ASN A 262 23.67 -18.79 -0.87
C ASN A 262 23.12 -17.43 -0.39
N LEU A 263 23.68 -16.83 0.66
CA LEU A 263 23.25 -15.50 1.12
C LEU A 263 23.58 -14.43 0.07
N LEU A 264 24.77 -14.44 -0.52
CA LEU A 264 25.12 -13.49 -1.58
C LEU A 264 24.18 -13.61 -2.78
N LYS A 265 23.81 -14.84 -3.15
CA LYS A 265 22.82 -15.09 -4.19
C LYS A 265 21.46 -14.48 -3.83
N LEU A 266 20.95 -14.75 -2.63
CA LEU A 266 19.67 -14.22 -2.17
C LEU A 266 19.67 -12.68 -2.05
N GLN A 267 20.78 -12.08 -1.62
CA GLN A 267 20.97 -10.63 -1.59
C GLN A 267 20.99 -10.04 -3.00
N GLY A 268 21.65 -10.69 -3.95
CA GLY A 268 21.62 -10.29 -5.36
C GLY A 268 20.22 -10.37 -5.97
N GLU A 269 19.49 -11.46 -5.71
CA GLU A 269 18.11 -11.66 -6.15
C GLU A 269 17.18 -10.58 -5.57
N SER A 270 17.36 -10.19 -4.30
CA SER A 270 16.51 -9.20 -3.61
C SER A 270 16.38 -7.87 -4.36
N ARG A 271 17.45 -7.41 -5.01
CA ARG A 271 17.50 -6.13 -5.75
C ARG A 271 16.70 -6.16 -7.06
N SER A 272 16.43 -7.35 -7.57
CA SER A 272 15.75 -7.57 -8.86
C SER A 272 14.29 -7.98 -8.71
N ILE A 273 13.89 -8.43 -7.53
CA ILE A 273 12.54 -8.93 -7.26
C ILE A 273 11.63 -7.75 -6.93
N ARG A 274 10.49 -7.70 -7.62
CA ARG A 274 9.43 -6.74 -7.31
C ARG A 274 8.61 -7.27 -6.12
N PRO A 275 8.53 -6.55 -4.98
CA PRO A 275 7.84 -7.09 -3.81
C PRO A 275 6.32 -7.07 -3.95
N PHE A 276 5.77 -6.00 -4.55
CA PHE A 276 4.32 -5.74 -4.56
C PHE A 276 3.72 -5.93 -5.93
N ALA A 277 2.67 -6.76 -5.99
CA ALA A 277 1.81 -6.87 -7.16
C ALA A 277 0.83 -5.68 -7.22
N ASP A 278 0.31 -5.27 -6.07
CA ASP A 278 -0.64 -4.17 -5.96
C ASP A 278 -0.49 -3.45 -4.61
N MET A 279 -0.69 -2.14 -4.62
CA MET A 279 -0.65 -1.30 -3.43
C MET A 279 -1.56 -0.09 -3.62
N ARG A 280 -2.50 0.09 -2.69
CA ARG A 280 -3.54 1.13 -2.78
C ARG A 280 -3.85 1.70 -1.41
N VAL A 281 -4.15 2.98 -1.36
CA VAL A 281 -4.67 3.63 -0.17
C VAL A 281 -6.14 3.99 -0.39
N ARG A 282 -6.96 3.85 0.64
CA ARG A 282 -8.33 4.35 0.70
C ARG A 282 -8.58 5.10 2.01
N TRP A 283 -9.37 6.16 1.95
CA TRP A 283 -9.83 6.85 3.15
C TRP A 283 -11.03 6.12 3.77
N VAL A 284 -10.99 5.91 5.08
CA VAL A 284 -12.13 5.42 5.86
C VAL A 284 -12.86 6.58 6.51
N ASN A 285 -12.11 7.58 6.97
CA ASN A 285 -12.64 8.74 7.64
C ASN A 285 -11.93 10.03 7.20
N GLU A 286 -12.65 10.91 6.52
CA GLU A 286 -12.11 12.17 5.95
C GLU A 286 -12.36 13.38 6.86
N LYS A 287 -12.19 13.22 8.18
CA LYS A 287 -12.21 14.36 9.12
C LYS A 287 -11.13 15.38 8.73
N LYS A 288 -11.43 16.68 8.96
CA LYS A 288 -10.49 17.79 8.64
C LYS A 288 -9.12 17.63 9.29
N THR A 289 -9.07 17.02 10.48
CA THR A 289 -7.85 16.69 11.23
C THR A 289 -7.99 15.27 11.75
N ASN A 290 -6.90 14.50 11.78
CA ASN A 290 -6.90 13.09 12.18
C ASN A 290 -7.77 12.22 11.25
N SER A 291 -7.49 12.28 9.95
CA SER A 291 -8.11 11.40 8.97
C SER A 291 -7.60 9.97 9.16
N GLU A 292 -8.42 8.99 8.84
CA GLU A 292 -8.09 7.57 8.98
C GLU A 292 -8.12 6.93 7.60
N GLY A 293 -7.04 6.26 7.24
CA GLY A 293 -6.88 5.57 5.97
C GLY A 293 -6.53 4.10 6.18
N ILE A 294 -6.68 3.33 5.12
CA ILE A 294 -6.24 1.93 5.04
C ILE A 294 -5.33 1.80 3.83
N LEU A 295 -4.16 1.21 4.05
CA LEU A 295 -3.27 0.72 3.01
C LEU A 295 -3.62 -0.75 2.74
N SER A 296 -4.09 -1.04 1.53
CA SER A 296 -4.30 -2.41 1.05
C SER A 296 -3.14 -2.76 0.12
N TYR A 297 -2.48 -3.90 0.35
CA TYR A 297 -1.38 -4.36 -0.50
C TYR A 297 -1.44 -5.87 -0.72
N SER A 298 -0.84 -6.32 -1.83
CA SER A 298 -0.57 -7.72 -2.12
C SER A 298 0.85 -7.90 -2.63
N PHE A 299 1.49 -8.96 -2.16
CA PHE A 299 2.83 -9.32 -2.58
C PHE A 299 2.82 -10.10 -3.90
N GLU A 300 3.89 -9.95 -4.68
CA GLU A 300 4.10 -10.76 -5.89
C GLU A 300 4.48 -12.21 -5.52
N GLU A 301 4.07 -13.19 -6.31
CA GLU A 301 4.34 -14.61 -6.06
C GLU A 301 5.84 -14.94 -6.06
N THR A 302 6.60 -14.29 -6.95
CA THR A 302 8.06 -14.40 -7.04
C THR A 302 8.73 -13.92 -5.74
N PHE A 303 8.27 -12.77 -5.21
CA PHE A 303 8.71 -12.26 -3.92
C PHE A 303 8.32 -13.17 -2.76
N LEU A 304 7.08 -13.67 -2.72
CA LEU A 304 6.63 -14.60 -1.69
C LEU A 304 7.47 -15.88 -1.68
N THR A 305 7.80 -16.41 -2.85
CA THR A 305 8.66 -17.60 -2.97
C THR A 305 10.07 -17.32 -2.41
N TRP A 306 10.63 -16.17 -2.76
CA TRP A 306 11.95 -15.75 -2.30
C TRP A 306 12.00 -15.47 -0.79
N ILE A 307 11.11 -14.63 -0.27
CA ILE A 307 11.09 -14.22 1.15
C ILE A 307 10.79 -15.41 2.07
N ASN A 308 10.00 -16.39 1.62
CA ASN A 308 9.69 -17.60 2.40
C ASN A 308 10.92 -18.47 2.69
N SER A 309 12.03 -18.30 1.95
CA SER A 309 13.30 -18.95 2.28
C SER A 309 13.90 -18.46 3.61
N PHE A 310 13.41 -17.34 4.15
CA PHE A 310 13.80 -16.77 5.45
C PHE A 310 12.74 -16.97 6.56
N HIS A 311 11.64 -17.66 6.25
CA HIS A 311 10.53 -17.92 7.18
C HIS A 311 10.03 -16.69 7.96
N PRO A 312 9.67 -15.58 7.28
CA PRO A 312 9.19 -14.37 7.95
C PRO A 312 7.87 -14.64 8.68
N THR A 313 7.74 -14.13 9.89
CA THR A 313 6.53 -14.27 10.72
C THR A 313 5.74 -12.96 10.82
N GLU A 314 6.44 -11.83 10.79
CA GLU A 314 5.89 -10.50 10.95
C GLU A 314 6.53 -9.51 9.99
N MET A 315 5.95 -8.32 9.93
CA MET A 315 6.45 -7.18 9.17
C MET A 315 6.01 -5.89 9.85
N THR A 316 6.88 -4.89 9.84
CA THR A 316 6.52 -3.54 10.27
C THR A 316 6.32 -2.64 9.05
N VAL A 317 5.19 -1.96 8.99
CA VAL A 317 4.87 -0.96 7.97
C VAL A 317 5.01 0.42 8.59
N HIS A 318 5.91 1.24 8.05
CA HIS A 318 6.10 2.64 8.44
C HIS A 318 5.50 3.56 7.39
N PHE A 319 4.69 4.50 7.85
CA PHE A 319 4.12 5.57 7.05
C PHE A 319 4.87 6.85 7.40
N ASN A 320 5.72 7.31 6.49
CA ASN A 320 6.50 8.53 6.63
C ASN A 320 5.77 9.69 5.94
N PHE A 321 4.99 10.44 6.72
CA PHE A 321 4.39 11.69 6.28
C PHE A 321 5.37 12.85 6.53
N THR A 322 5.13 14.01 5.89
CA THR A 322 6.02 15.18 5.97
C THR A 322 6.36 15.63 7.40
N ARG A 323 5.47 15.39 8.36
CA ARG A 323 5.64 15.84 9.76
C ARG A 323 5.67 14.73 10.79
N ASN A 324 5.10 13.56 10.47
CA ASN A 324 4.91 12.47 11.42
C ASN A 324 5.22 11.14 10.76
N THR A 325 5.83 10.23 11.52
CA THR A 325 5.95 8.81 11.15
C THR A 325 5.02 8.00 12.05
N THR A 326 4.23 7.11 11.44
CA THR A 326 3.44 6.11 12.18
C THR A 326 3.84 4.72 11.75
N SER A 327 3.97 3.79 12.68
CA SER A 327 4.32 2.40 12.38
C SER A 327 3.22 1.44 12.83
N SER A 328 3.11 0.32 12.13
CA SER A 328 2.22 -0.79 12.51
C SER A 328 2.94 -2.11 12.29
N VAL A 329 2.97 -2.95 13.31
CA VAL A 329 3.39 -4.35 13.18
C VAL A 329 2.22 -5.18 12.69
N GLN A 330 2.46 -6.04 11.70
CA GLN A 330 1.48 -6.89 11.04
C GLN A 330 2.05 -8.31 10.89
N PRO A 331 1.21 -9.36 10.94
CA PRO A 331 1.65 -10.68 10.54
C PRO A 331 2.07 -10.69 9.07
N PHE A 332 3.10 -11.46 8.73
CA PHE A 332 3.52 -11.60 7.34
C PHE A 332 2.54 -12.52 6.59
N ILE A 333 1.66 -11.92 5.78
CA ILE A 333 0.67 -12.63 4.97
C ILE A 333 0.68 -12.11 3.52
N PRO A 334 0.27 -12.93 2.53
CA PRO A 334 0.34 -12.57 1.10
C PRO A 334 -0.36 -11.26 0.72
N SER A 335 -1.42 -10.90 1.45
CA SER A 335 -2.16 -9.66 1.26
C SER A 335 -2.72 -9.21 2.60
N ALA A 336 -2.65 -7.91 2.90
CA ALA A 336 -3.20 -7.36 4.13
C ALA A 336 -3.77 -5.95 3.94
N GLU A 337 -4.52 -5.52 4.95
CA GLU A 337 -4.97 -4.15 5.11
C GLU A 337 -4.37 -3.57 6.39
N THR A 338 -3.58 -2.50 6.25
CA THR A 338 -2.94 -1.82 7.39
C THR A 338 -3.59 -0.45 7.60
N PRO A 339 -4.29 -0.24 8.73
CA PRO A 339 -4.86 1.06 9.05
C PRO A 339 -3.75 2.05 9.44
N PHE A 340 -3.93 3.32 9.08
CA PHE A 340 -3.04 4.40 9.47
C PHE A 340 -3.83 5.68 9.80
N LYS A 341 -3.19 6.58 10.55
CA LYS A 341 -3.75 7.88 10.90
C LYS A 341 -2.95 8.99 10.22
N TYR A 342 -3.66 9.94 9.65
CA TYR A 342 -3.11 11.12 9.00
C TYR A 342 -3.48 12.37 9.81
N SER A 343 -2.48 12.99 10.43
CA SER A 343 -2.68 14.12 11.35
C SER A 343 -2.89 15.46 10.62
N ASP A 344 -2.37 15.60 9.40
CA ASP A 344 -2.45 16.83 8.62
C ASP A 344 -3.83 17.04 7.98
N THR A 345 -4.12 18.28 7.59
CA THR A 345 -5.36 18.62 6.88
C THR A 345 -5.35 18.07 5.46
N LEU A 346 -6.34 17.26 5.11
CA LEU A 346 -6.55 16.76 3.75
C LEU A 346 -6.83 17.91 2.76
N SER A 347 -5.87 18.26 1.89
CA SER A 347 -6.10 19.20 0.78
C SER A 347 -6.60 18.46 -0.48
N CYS A 348 -7.09 19.21 -1.48
CA CYS A 348 -7.44 18.63 -2.79
C CYS A 348 -6.22 18.46 -3.71
N ASP A 349 -5.04 18.88 -3.24
CA ASP A 349 -3.76 18.68 -3.92
C ASP A 349 -3.31 17.24 -3.76
N THR A 350 -2.60 16.72 -4.76
CA THR A 350 -1.95 15.42 -4.69
C THR A 350 -0.85 15.46 -3.63
N ARG A 351 -0.87 14.50 -2.71
CA ARG A 351 0.16 14.32 -1.68
C ARG A 351 0.79 12.95 -1.84
N GLU A 352 2.10 12.88 -1.72
CA GLU A 352 2.84 11.63 -1.65
C GLU A 352 3.07 11.23 -0.19
N VAL A 353 3.04 9.92 0.07
CA VAL A 353 3.50 9.31 1.31
C VAL A 353 4.60 8.32 0.97
N ASN A 354 5.69 8.34 1.73
CA ASN A 354 6.69 7.28 1.65
C ASN A 354 6.29 6.17 2.64
N ILE A 355 6.13 4.97 2.13
CA ILE A 355 5.78 3.78 2.90
C ILE A 355 7.00 2.87 2.90
N ALA A 356 7.51 2.56 4.09
CA ALA A 356 8.62 1.63 4.26
C ALA A 356 8.12 0.34 4.87
N PHE A 357 8.40 -0.79 4.22
CA PHE A 357 8.11 -2.12 4.76
C PHE A 357 9.40 -2.71 5.28
N GLN A 358 9.36 -3.21 6.51
CA GLN A 358 10.47 -3.80 7.20
C GLN A 358 10.11 -5.23 7.60
N VAL A 359 10.73 -6.22 6.97
CA VAL A 359 10.50 -7.63 7.24
C VAL A 359 11.74 -8.20 7.95
N PRO A 360 11.65 -8.63 9.22
CA PRO A 360 12.72 -9.38 9.85
C PRO A 360 12.93 -10.71 9.10
N LEU A 361 14.19 -10.99 8.77
CA LEU A 361 14.63 -12.21 8.10
C LEU A 361 15.51 -13.01 9.05
N HIS A 362 15.30 -14.32 9.07
CA HIS A 362 16.15 -15.25 9.80
C HIS A 362 16.76 -16.24 8.82
N GLN A 363 18.08 -16.36 8.82
CA GLN A 363 18.79 -17.34 8.03
C GLN A 363 19.58 -18.29 8.92
N LEU A 364 19.32 -19.59 8.78
CA LEU A 364 20.07 -20.63 9.44
C LEU A 364 21.23 -21.09 8.56
N ASP A 365 22.43 -21.09 9.11
CA ASP A 365 23.63 -21.60 8.47
C ASP A 365 24.36 -22.61 9.37
N ALA A 366 24.83 -23.70 8.77
CA ALA A 366 25.41 -24.82 9.51
C ALA A 366 26.76 -24.51 10.16
N LEU A 367 27.55 -23.60 9.59
CA LEU A 367 28.88 -23.22 10.09
C LEU A 367 28.88 -21.85 10.78
N LEU A 368 28.06 -20.92 10.30
CA LEU A 368 28.05 -19.53 10.77
C LEU A 368 27.06 -19.33 11.91
N GLY A 369 25.99 -20.13 11.97
CA GLY A 369 24.92 -20.03 12.97
C GLY A 369 23.68 -19.33 12.40
N THR A 370 22.85 -18.75 13.28
CA THR A 370 21.66 -18.00 12.87
C THR A 370 22.03 -16.54 12.59
N ARG A 371 21.56 -16.00 11.47
CA ARG A 371 21.71 -14.58 11.11
C ARG A 371 20.35 -13.89 11.15
N ASN A 372 20.28 -12.77 11.85
CA ASN A 372 19.15 -11.86 11.81
C ASN A 372 19.47 -10.72 10.85
N MET A 373 18.54 -10.49 9.93
CA MET A 373 18.62 -9.42 8.94
C MET A 373 17.27 -8.74 8.84
N GLN A 374 17.22 -7.61 8.16
CA GLN A 374 16.01 -6.86 7.93
C GLN A 374 15.92 -6.53 6.44
N PHE A 375 14.89 -7.02 5.78
CA PHE A 375 14.56 -6.56 4.44
C PHE A 375 13.77 -5.25 4.54
N VAL A 376 14.28 -4.21 3.89
CA VAL A 376 13.67 -2.88 3.86
C VAL A 376 13.33 -2.53 2.42
N VAL A 377 12.06 -2.19 2.18
CA VAL A 377 11.62 -1.66 0.89
C VAL A 377 10.85 -0.36 1.09
N ASP A 378 11.29 0.69 0.39
CA ASP A 378 10.63 1.99 0.38
C ASP A 378 9.83 2.20 -0.90
N HIS A 379 8.61 2.69 -0.75
CA HIS A 379 7.70 2.98 -1.85
C HIS A 379 7.07 4.36 -1.67
N SER A 380 7.11 5.20 -2.71
CA SER A 380 6.34 6.45 -2.72
C SER A 380 4.97 6.16 -3.30
N LEU A 381 3.90 6.58 -2.60
CA LEU A 381 2.54 6.39 -3.07
C LEU A 381 1.79 7.71 -3.04
N THR A 382 1.08 8.02 -4.12
CA THR A 382 0.18 9.16 -4.15
C THR A 382 -1.11 8.82 -3.39
N LEU A 383 -1.42 9.61 -2.36
CA LEU A 383 -2.64 9.47 -1.59
C LEU A 383 -3.86 9.83 -2.46
N PRO A 384 -4.96 9.06 -2.38
CA PRO A 384 -6.18 9.41 -3.09
C PRO A 384 -6.73 10.75 -2.60
N LYS A 385 -7.32 11.52 -3.52
CA LYS A 385 -7.99 12.77 -3.15
C LYS A 385 -9.20 12.47 -2.26
N PRO A 386 -9.50 13.33 -1.27
CA PRO A 386 -10.71 13.21 -0.46
C PRO A 386 -11.97 13.20 -1.35
N PHE A 387 -13.01 12.45 -0.97
CA PHE A 387 -14.27 12.34 -1.69
C PHE A 387 -14.88 13.72 -2.00
N ARG A 388 -14.79 14.68 -1.06
CA ARG A 388 -15.26 16.07 -1.28
C ARG A 388 -14.60 16.80 -2.46
N CYS A 389 -13.43 16.34 -2.89
CA CYS A 389 -12.66 16.90 -4.01
C CYS A 389 -12.91 16.15 -5.33
N THR A 390 -13.74 15.09 -5.34
CA THR A 390 -14.04 14.32 -6.55
C THR A 390 -15.25 14.91 -7.29
N ILE A 391 -15.32 14.63 -8.60
CA ILE A 391 -16.45 15.03 -9.45
C ILE A 391 -17.75 14.39 -8.94
N GLU A 392 -17.68 13.19 -8.38
CA GLU A 392 -18.84 12.47 -7.85
C GLU A 392 -19.52 13.24 -6.72
N PHE A 393 -18.75 13.83 -5.80
CA PHE A 393 -19.32 14.67 -4.74
C PHE A 393 -19.98 15.93 -5.30
N PHE A 394 -19.40 16.55 -6.34
CA PHE A 394 -20.02 17.70 -7.00
C PHE A 394 -21.34 17.34 -7.70
N LEU A 395 -21.39 16.19 -8.37
CA LEU A 395 -22.62 15.69 -8.99
C LEU A 395 -23.68 15.33 -7.94
N PHE A 396 -23.28 14.75 -6.82
CA PHE A 396 -24.17 14.45 -5.70
C PHE A 396 -24.74 15.73 -5.06
N THR A 397 -23.90 16.74 -4.83
CA THR A 397 -24.35 18.03 -4.27
C THR A 397 -25.24 18.80 -5.25
N LEU A 398 -24.91 18.81 -6.54
CA LEU A 398 -25.75 19.43 -7.57
C LEU A 398 -27.10 18.71 -7.72
N SER A 399 -27.11 17.38 -7.72
CA SER A 399 -28.36 16.60 -7.81
C SER A 399 -29.25 16.80 -6.58
N THR A 400 -28.70 16.78 -5.37
CA THR A 400 -29.46 17.07 -4.14
C THR A 400 -29.98 18.51 -4.10
N ALA A 401 -29.19 19.49 -4.55
CA ALA A 401 -29.63 20.88 -4.65
C ALA A 401 -30.76 21.05 -5.69
N THR A 402 -30.62 20.46 -6.88
CA THR A 402 -31.66 20.51 -7.92
C THR A 402 -32.95 19.83 -7.49
N ILE A 403 -32.88 18.66 -6.83
CA ILE A 403 -34.05 17.99 -6.24
C ILE A 403 -34.70 18.90 -5.18
N SER A 404 -33.92 19.55 -4.32
CA SER A 404 -34.43 20.46 -3.30
C SER A 404 -35.12 21.68 -3.90
N ILE A 405 -34.55 22.28 -4.96
CA ILE A 405 -35.15 23.39 -5.70
C ILE A 405 -36.44 22.94 -6.40
N LEU A 406 -36.45 21.77 -7.04
CA LEU A 406 -37.65 21.21 -7.68
C LEU A 406 -38.76 20.95 -6.66
N LEU A 407 -38.42 20.42 -5.49
CA LEU A 407 -39.37 20.16 -4.42
C LEU A 407 -39.93 21.47 -3.86
N LEU A 408 -39.06 22.46 -3.61
CA LEU A 408 -39.48 23.79 -3.13
C LEU A 408 -40.37 24.52 -4.15
N THR A 409 -39.98 24.55 -5.42
CA THR A 409 -40.77 25.16 -6.50
C THR A 409 -42.12 24.44 -6.66
N THR A 410 -42.16 23.11 -6.53
CA THR A 410 -43.40 22.33 -6.55
C THR A 410 -44.29 22.66 -5.36
N ILE A 411 -43.74 22.82 -4.15
CA ILE A 411 -44.48 23.25 -2.96
C ILE A 411 -45.04 24.66 -3.17
N ILE A 412 -44.22 25.62 -3.61
CA ILE A 412 -44.64 27.00 -3.88
C ILE A 412 -45.74 27.03 -4.94
N TYR A 413 -45.56 26.32 -6.05
CA TYR A 413 -46.56 26.16 -7.11
C TYR A 413 -47.87 25.60 -6.53
N THR A 414 -47.77 24.54 -5.72
CA THR A 414 -48.94 23.89 -5.13
C THR A 414 -49.69 24.85 -4.20
N ILE A 415 -48.99 25.58 -3.33
CA ILE A 415 -49.58 26.58 -2.43
C ILE A 415 -50.23 27.70 -3.24
N TYR A 416 -49.55 28.25 -4.24
CA TYR A 416 -50.04 29.35 -5.07
C TYR A 416 -51.37 29.01 -5.76
N PHE A 417 -51.45 27.84 -6.41
CA PHE A 417 -52.66 27.41 -7.12
C PHE A 417 -53.74 26.78 -6.21
N ARG A 418 -53.37 26.36 -5.00
CA ARG A 418 -54.35 25.93 -4.00
C ARG A 418 -55.09 27.11 -3.36
N PHE A 419 -54.39 28.23 -3.11
CA PHE A 419 -54.97 29.32 -2.31
C PHE A 419 -55.29 30.59 -3.09
N PHE A 420 -54.52 30.95 -4.13
CA PHE A 420 -54.61 32.27 -4.75
C PHE A 420 -55.21 32.26 -6.15
N ALA A 421 -54.88 31.27 -6.98
CA ALA A 421 -55.27 31.26 -8.38
C ALA A 421 -55.91 29.93 -8.80
N THR A 422 -56.96 29.95 -9.65
CA THR A 422 -57.55 28.70 -10.16
C THR A 422 -57.05 28.37 -11.57
N HIS A 423 -57.23 27.13 -12.03
CA HIS A 423 -57.06 26.72 -13.41
C HIS A 423 -58.41 26.65 -14.14
N VAL A 424 -59.42 27.32 -13.59
CA VAL A 424 -60.78 27.35 -14.13
C VAL A 424 -60.95 28.66 -14.89
N PHE A 425 -61.30 28.55 -16.15
CA PHE A 425 -61.46 29.70 -17.04
C PHE A 425 -62.90 29.75 -17.53
N LEU A 426 -63.49 30.93 -17.53
CA LEU A 426 -64.78 31.20 -18.09
C LEU A 426 -64.63 31.81 -19.48
N GLU A 427 -65.25 31.20 -20.45
CA GLU A 427 -65.44 31.70 -21.80
C GLU A 427 -66.84 32.28 -21.89
N LEU A 428 -66.91 33.57 -22.22
CA LEU A 428 -68.17 34.28 -22.42
C LEU A 428 -68.40 34.49 -23.92
N PRO A 429 -69.64 34.36 -24.40
CA PRO A 429 -69.93 34.61 -25.81
C PRO A 429 -69.56 36.06 -26.17
N GLY A 430 -68.86 36.23 -27.30
CA GLY A 430 -68.40 37.54 -27.78
C GLY A 430 -67.07 38.05 -27.21
N LEU A 431 -66.50 37.39 -26.20
CA LEU A 431 -65.17 37.74 -25.66
C LEU A 431 -64.08 36.84 -26.24
N VAL A 432 -63.03 37.46 -26.78
CA VAL A 432 -61.90 36.73 -27.42
C VAL A 432 -60.98 36.06 -26.39
N LYS A 433 -60.88 36.61 -25.17
CA LYS A 433 -60.02 36.07 -24.11
C LYS A 433 -60.86 35.51 -22.96
N PRO A 434 -60.62 34.26 -22.53
CA PRO A 434 -61.32 33.69 -21.40
C PRO A 434 -60.93 34.39 -20.09
N ILE A 435 -61.88 34.52 -19.18
CA ILE A 435 -61.72 35.13 -17.87
C ILE A 435 -61.30 34.06 -16.87
N ARG A 436 -60.16 34.24 -16.23
CA ARG A 436 -59.70 33.31 -15.18
C ARG A 436 -60.46 33.55 -13.88
N ILE A 437 -61.13 32.53 -13.35
CA ILE A 437 -61.79 32.62 -12.05
C ILE A 437 -60.71 32.73 -10.96
N ARG A 438 -60.73 33.79 -10.16
CA ARG A 438 -59.84 33.93 -8.99
C ARG A 438 -60.56 33.43 -7.73
N ARG A 439 -59.78 32.94 -6.74
CA ARG A 439 -60.36 32.46 -5.48
C ARG A 439 -60.76 33.65 -4.60
N ASN A 440 -61.90 33.54 -3.91
CA ASN A 440 -62.43 34.56 -2.98
C ASN A 440 -62.63 35.95 -3.61
N THR A 441 -62.91 36.00 -4.91
CA THR A 441 -63.21 37.26 -5.60
C THR A 441 -64.66 37.26 -6.07
N VAL A 442 -65.27 38.45 -6.01
CA VAL A 442 -66.49 38.76 -6.74
C VAL A 442 -66.08 39.55 -7.98
N LEU A 443 -66.46 39.06 -9.15
CA LEU A 443 -66.20 39.71 -10.42
C LEU A 443 -67.54 39.95 -11.12
N THR A 444 -67.67 41.07 -11.82
CA THR A 444 -68.87 41.39 -12.61
C THR A 444 -68.45 41.67 -14.04
N GLN A 445 -69.13 41.03 -14.99
CA GLN A 445 -68.87 41.20 -16.42
C GLN A 445 -70.19 41.40 -17.17
N ALA A 446 -70.31 42.51 -17.88
CA ALA A 446 -71.44 42.73 -18.78
C ALA A 446 -71.16 42.12 -20.17
N ILE A 447 -72.18 41.53 -20.76
CA ILE A 447 -72.19 40.98 -22.11
C ILE A 447 -73.17 41.80 -22.95
N THR A 448 -72.84 42.03 -24.22
CA THR A 448 -73.70 42.78 -25.17
C THR A 448 -74.56 41.87 -26.04
N ILE A 449 -74.32 40.57 -26.01
CA ILE A 449 -75.07 39.56 -26.75
C ILE A 449 -76.38 39.26 -26.03
N ALA A 450 -77.49 39.41 -26.74
CA ALA A 450 -78.83 39.09 -26.24
C ALA A 450 -78.99 37.58 -26.02
N PRO A 451 -79.66 37.15 -24.93
CA PRO A 451 -79.91 35.73 -24.65
C PRO A 451 -80.83 35.11 -25.71
N GLN A 452 -80.54 33.88 -26.12
CA GLN A 452 -81.38 33.07 -27.01
C GLN A 452 -81.56 31.67 -26.43
N THR A 453 -82.75 31.08 -26.56
CA THR A 453 -83.06 29.74 -26.04
C THR A 453 -82.12 28.71 -26.65
N ASN A 454 -81.62 27.77 -25.82
CA ASN A 454 -80.66 26.73 -26.20
C ASN A 454 -79.28 27.23 -26.68
N LEU A 455 -79.01 28.54 -26.64
CA LEU A 455 -77.65 29.05 -26.85
C LEU A 455 -76.85 29.08 -25.56
N GLU A 456 -75.53 29.08 -25.74
CA GLU A 456 -74.55 29.14 -24.68
C GLU A 456 -74.64 30.45 -23.91
N VAL A 457 -74.92 30.33 -22.62
CA VAL A 457 -74.80 31.40 -21.63
C VAL A 457 -73.31 31.70 -21.47
N PHE A 458 -72.53 30.68 -21.12
CA PHE A 458 -71.07 30.68 -21.04
C PHE A 458 -70.53 29.25 -21.01
N SER A 459 -69.25 29.08 -21.34
CA SER A 459 -68.51 27.84 -21.11
C SER A 459 -67.50 27.99 -19.99
N VAL A 460 -67.32 26.93 -19.21
CA VAL A 460 -66.20 26.82 -18.27
C VAL A 460 -65.21 25.80 -18.80
N LEU A 461 -63.98 26.24 -19.01
CA LEU A 461 -62.82 25.39 -19.23
C LEU A 461 -62.28 24.93 -17.87
N LEU A 462 -62.34 23.62 -17.67
CA LEU A 462 -61.85 22.91 -16.50
C LEU A 462 -60.41 22.44 -16.71
N PRO A 463 -59.60 22.37 -15.64
CA PRO A 463 -58.26 21.82 -15.75
C PRO A 463 -58.28 20.32 -16.09
N PRO A 464 -57.16 19.73 -16.55
CA PRO A 464 -57.03 18.28 -16.70
C PRO A 464 -57.44 17.51 -15.43
N GLN A 465 -58.01 16.31 -15.58
CA GLN A 465 -58.57 15.54 -14.46
C GLN A 465 -57.58 15.31 -13.31
N LEU A 466 -56.30 15.09 -13.60
CA LEU A 466 -55.26 14.92 -12.57
C LEU A 466 -55.12 16.18 -11.70
N ILE A 467 -55.15 17.37 -12.32
CA ILE A 467 -55.13 18.66 -11.62
C ILE A 467 -56.44 18.86 -10.85
N GLN A 468 -57.59 18.46 -11.42
CA GLN A 468 -58.87 18.49 -10.70
C GLN A 468 -58.83 17.65 -9.42
N ARG A 469 -58.28 16.44 -9.48
CA ARG A 469 -58.15 15.55 -8.32
C ARG A 469 -57.20 16.11 -7.25
N LEU A 470 -56.08 16.70 -7.67
CA LEU A 470 -55.06 17.23 -6.76
C LEU A 470 -55.48 18.55 -6.08
N PHE A 471 -56.07 19.48 -6.84
CA PHE A 471 -56.30 20.85 -6.38
C PHE A 471 -57.76 21.22 -6.16
N TYR A 472 -58.71 20.46 -6.73
CA TYR A 472 -60.13 20.81 -6.80
C TYR A 472 -61.03 19.71 -6.23
N ARG A 473 -60.48 18.83 -5.37
CA ARG A 473 -61.25 17.77 -4.71
C ARG A 473 -62.43 18.38 -3.94
N HIS A 474 -63.64 17.89 -4.19
CA HIS A 474 -64.90 18.38 -3.61
C HIS A 474 -65.28 19.82 -3.99
N ALA A 475 -64.64 20.41 -5.00
CA ALA A 475 -65.06 21.70 -5.53
C ALA A 475 -66.37 21.52 -6.35
N SER A 476 -67.19 22.57 -6.37
CA SER A 476 -68.42 22.60 -7.16
C SER A 476 -68.60 23.95 -7.86
N LEU A 477 -69.19 23.89 -9.06
CA LEU A 477 -69.59 25.03 -9.87
C LEU A 477 -71.12 25.07 -9.89
N LEU A 478 -71.69 26.07 -9.25
CA LEU A 478 -73.14 26.27 -9.13
C LEU A 478 -73.55 27.48 -9.95
N ILE A 479 -74.61 27.36 -10.75
CA ILE A 479 -75.24 28.48 -11.44
C ILE A 479 -76.41 28.98 -10.58
N LYS A 480 -76.43 30.28 -10.29
CA LYS A 480 -77.57 30.98 -9.71
C LYS A 480 -78.02 32.08 -10.66
N THR A 481 -79.32 32.20 -10.86
CA THR A 481 -79.92 33.26 -11.67
C THR A 481 -80.84 34.09 -10.79
N THR A 482 -80.94 35.40 -11.06
CA THR A 482 -81.87 36.30 -10.33
C THR A 482 -83.34 35.87 -10.47
N ASN A 483 -83.70 35.22 -11.58
CA ASN A 483 -84.98 34.58 -11.80
C ASN A 483 -84.82 33.06 -11.81
N GLN A 484 -85.61 32.32 -11.03
CA GLN A 484 -85.45 30.86 -10.88
C GLN A 484 -85.53 30.14 -12.25
N GLY A 485 -84.48 29.40 -12.62
CA GLY A 485 -84.52 28.39 -13.69
C GLY A 485 -84.26 28.86 -15.13
N LEU A 486 -83.46 29.91 -15.37
CA LEU A 486 -83.15 30.38 -16.73
C LEU A 486 -81.94 29.69 -17.40
N CYS A 487 -81.04 29.09 -16.63
CA CYS A 487 -79.81 28.48 -17.14
C CYS A 487 -79.51 27.14 -16.46
N LYS A 488 -79.01 26.16 -17.21
CA LYS A 488 -78.53 24.88 -16.68
C LYS A 488 -77.25 24.43 -17.38
N TRP A 489 -76.50 23.54 -16.72
CA TRP A 489 -75.35 22.89 -17.34
C TRP A 489 -75.81 21.83 -18.34
N GLN A 490 -75.20 21.81 -19.52
CA GLN A 490 -75.36 20.73 -20.48
C GLN A 490 -74.41 19.59 -20.12
N ASP A 491 -74.90 18.64 -19.33
CA ASP A 491 -74.15 17.42 -18.99
C ASP A 491 -75.00 16.16 -19.16
N GLU A 492 -74.33 15.07 -19.54
CA GLU A 492 -74.85 13.77 -20.06
C GLU A 492 -76.26 13.36 -19.59
N GLY A 493 -77.30 13.96 -20.18
CA GLY A 493 -78.69 13.61 -19.94
C GLY A 493 -79.32 14.12 -18.64
N SER A 494 -78.67 15.01 -17.88
CA SER A 494 -79.24 15.59 -16.66
C SER A 494 -79.17 17.12 -16.63
N ASP A 495 -80.35 17.72 -16.43
CA ASP A 495 -80.56 19.15 -16.27
C ASP A 495 -80.13 19.58 -14.86
N SER A 496 -78.83 19.79 -14.65
CA SER A 496 -78.29 20.17 -13.33
C SER A 496 -77.84 21.63 -13.29
N THR A 497 -77.99 22.27 -12.12
CA THR A 497 -77.45 23.61 -11.83
C THR A 497 -76.07 23.54 -11.17
N VAL A 498 -75.58 22.32 -10.85
CA VAL A 498 -74.33 22.07 -10.11
C VAL A 498 -73.47 21.05 -10.83
N ILE A 499 -72.22 21.43 -11.13
CA ILE A 499 -71.16 20.49 -11.53
C ILE A 499 -70.22 20.27 -10.34
N ARG A 500 -69.84 19.01 -10.08
CA ARG A 500 -68.84 18.64 -9.07
C ARG A 500 -67.52 18.24 -9.73
N LEU A 501 -66.41 18.64 -9.13
CA LEU A 501 -65.07 18.27 -9.58
C LEU A 501 -64.52 17.09 -8.74
N PRO A 502 -63.85 16.09 -9.35
CA PRO A 502 -63.43 16.06 -10.75
C PRO A 502 -64.55 15.71 -11.73
N HIS A 503 -64.56 16.39 -12.88
CA HIS A 503 -65.47 16.24 -13.99
C HIS A 503 -64.72 15.72 -15.23
N ASN A 504 -65.37 14.87 -16.02
CA ASN A 504 -64.69 14.16 -17.11
C ASN A 504 -64.40 15.04 -18.32
N LYS A 505 -65.29 16.00 -18.62
CA LYS A 505 -65.12 16.93 -19.74
C LYS A 505 -64.18 18.07 -19.39
N LYS A 506 -63.35 18.46 -20.35
CA LYS A 506 -62.46 19.64 -20.26
C LYS A 506 -63.23 20.97 -20.38
N ARG A 507 -64.38 20.96 -21.04
CA ARG A 507 -65.26 22.11 -21.22
C ARG A 507 -66.68 21.73 -20.84
N VAL A 508 -67.33 22.60 -20.08
CA VAL A 508 -68.73 22.44 -19.67
C VAL A 508 -69.50 23.70 -20.03
N ASN A 509 -70.63 23.54 -20.70
CA ASN A 509 -71.38 24.66 -21.26
C ASN A 509 -72.65 24.86 -20.44
N ALA A 510 -72.95 26.11 -20.11
CA ALA A 510 -74.23 26.51 -19.55
C ALA A 510 -75.13 26.99 -20.70
N LEU A 511 -76.36 26.47 -20.80
CA LEU A 511 -77.33 26.84 -21.83
C LEU A 511 -78.53 27.55 -21.23
N TRP A 512 -79.13 28.45 -22.00
CA TRP A 512 -80.40 29.08 -21.66
C TRP A 512 -81.54 28.06 -21.82
N THR A 513 -82.28 27.81 -20.74
CA THR A 513 -83.47 26.94 -20.77
C THR A 513 -84.72 27.73 -21.15
N ASN A 514 -84.82 28.99 -20.73
CA ASN A 514 -85.90 29.92 -21.06
C ASN A 514 -85.34 31.35 -21.22
N LEU A 515 -86.02 32.20 -22.00
CA LEU A 515 -85.62 33.60 -22.19
C LEU A 515 -86.02 34.47 -21.00
N PRO A 516 -85.14 35.37 -20.52
CA PRO A 516 -85.48 36.32 -19.47
C PRO A 516 -86.41 37.42 -20.01
N SER A 517 -87.43 37.80 -19.23
CA SER A 517 -88.36 38.89 -19.55
C SER A 517 -87.74 40.30 -19.44
N GLY A 518 -86.52 40.42 -18.91
CA GLY A 518 -85.77 41.67 -18.74
C GLY A 518 -84.26 41.42 -18.62
N PRO A 519 -83.44 42.46 -18.37
CA PRO A 519 -82.03 42.29 -18.04
C PRO A 519 -81.87 41.29 -16.89
N THR A 520 -80.94 40.35 -17.02
CA THR A 520 -80.76 39.27 -16.05
C THR A 520 -79.30 39.12 -15.66
N VAL A 521 -79.05 38.69 -14.43
CA VAL A 521 -77.72 38.41 -13.92
C VAL A 521 -77.60 36.92 -13.65
N VAL A 522 -76.63 36.29 -14.31
CA VAL A 522 -76.25 34.90 -14.08
C VAL A 522 -75.00 34.89 -13.21
N ALA A 523 -75.11 34.36 -12.00
CA ALA A 523 -74.00 34.20 -11.08
C ALA A 523 -73.43 32.77 -11.18
N LEU A 524 -72.16 32.66 -11.58
CA LEU A 524 -71.38 31.44 -11.44
C LEU A 524 -70.68 31.43 -10.08
N LEU A 525 -71.04 30.46 -9.24
CA LEU A 525 -70.46 30.25 -7.92
C LEU A 525 -69.48 29.09 -7.97
N PHE A 526 -68.20 29.39 -7.77
CA PHE A 526 -67.17 28.39 -7.55
C PHE A 526 -66.95 28.19 -6.05
N ARG A 527 -67.36 27.03 -5.53
CA ARG A 527 -67.25 26.67 -4.11
C ARG A 527 -66.24 25.56 -3.91
N GLN A 528 -65.32 25.76 -2.98
CA GLN A 528 -64.40 24.72 -2.54
C GLN A 528 -64.10 24.91 -1.04
N ALA A 529 -64.50 23.93 -0.23
CA ALA A 529 -64.45 24.04 1.25
C ALA A 529 -65.14 25.33 1.74
N HIS A 530 -64.44 26.17 2.51
CA HIS A 530 -64.95 27.45 3.03
C HIS A 530 -64.75 28.64 2.07
N SER A 531 -64.15 28.41 0.90
CA SER A 531 -63.90 29.46 -0.10
C SER A 531 -65.01 29.48 -1.13
N GLU A 532 -65.60 30.66 -1.34
CA GLU A 532 -66.60 30.91 -2.37
C GLU A 532 -66.11 32.05 -3.26
N SER A 533 -66.12 31.82 -4.57
CA SER A 533 -65.83 32.83 -5.58
C SER A 533 -67.06 33.01 -6.43
N GLN A 534 -67.42 34.25 -6.71
CA GLN A 534 -68.64 34.57 -7.42
C GLN A 534 -68.29 35.37 -8.67
N LEU A 535 -68.89 35.00 -9.80
CA LEU A 535 -68.82 35.81 -10.99
C LEU A 535 -70.24 36.11 -11.47
N HIS A 536 -70.57 37.39 -11.52
CA HIS A 536 -71.83 37.90 -12.05
C HIS A 536 -71.65 38.23 -13.52
N VAL A 537 -72.49 37.63 -14.35
CA VAL A 537 -72.53 37.91 -15.78
C VAL A 537 -73.87 38.58 -16.08
N GLU A 538 -73.80 39.83 -16.50
CA GLU A 538 -74.98 40.65 -16.79
C GLU A 538 -75.30 40.56 -18.28
N TYR A 539 -76.53 40.13 -18.61
CA TYR A 539 -76.99 40.01 -19.99
C TYR A 539 -77.99 41.14 -20.32
N PRO A 540 -77.93 41.69 -21.54
CA PRO A 540 -78.87 42.70 -21.98
C PRO A 540 -80.23 42.04 -22.26
N LYS A 541 -81.29 42.85 -22.34
CA LYS A 541 -82.65 42.37 -22.58
C LYS A 541 -82.71 41.59 -23.91
N GLY A 542 -83.25 40.37 -23.86
CA GLY A 542 -83.58 39.62 -25.08
C GLY A 542 -84.71 40.33 -25.84
N THR A 543 -84.50 40.63 -27.12
CA THR A 543 -85.60 40.98 -28.03
C THR A 543 -86.26 39.67 -28.43
N ASN A 544 -87.48 39.44 -27.97
CA ASN A 544 -88.30 38.28 -28.35
C ASN A 544 -88.56 38.24 -29.85
#